data_AF-F6M8M8-F1
#
_entry.id   AF-F6M8M8-F1
#
_cell.length_a   1.000
_cell.length_b   1.000
_cell.length_c   1.000
_cell.angle_alpha   90.00
_cell.angle_beta   90.00
_cell.angle_gamma   90.00
#
_symmetry.space_group_name_H-M   'P 1'
#
loop_
_entity.id
_entity.type
_entity.pdbx_description
1 polymer ?
#
loop_
_entity_poly.entity_id
_entity_poly.type
_entity_poly.pdbx_seq_one_letter_code
_entity_poly.pdbx_strand_id
1 'polypeptide(L)'
;FIYILYNSGKDGNASANSADESVKGPNLAEISKKITESNAVVLAVKEVETLLSSIDELAKTIGKKIEANGLGNEADKNTSLLAGAYSISSLITKKLEGLIKNSGELKTEVEKAKNASAAFTNKLKTSHAQLGAANGGATDAHAKEAILKSNPTKDKGVTELEELFKSVEGLAKAAKEASANSVKELTSPVVAE
;
A
#
# COMPACT_ATOMS: atom_id res chain seq x y z
N PHE A 1 27.73 30.77 -4.13
CA PHE A 1 27.06 29.71 -3.36
C PHE A 1 27.84 29.45 -2.09
N ILE A 2 27.70 30.29 -1.07
CA ILE A 2 28.22 30.00 0.27
C ILE A 2 27.26 30.64 1.27
N TYR A 3 26.60 29.83 2.08
CA TYR A 3 26.17 30.27 3.40
C TYR A 3 26.45 29.14 4.39
N ILE A 4 27.56 29.30 5.11
CA ILE A 4 27.85 28.58 6.35
C ILE A 4 27.60 29.62 7.44
N LEU A 5 26.60 29.39 8.30
CA LEU A 5 26.63 29.99 9.64
C LEU A 5 26.42 28.89 10.68
N TYR A 6 27.54 28.61 11.33
CA TYR A 6 27.76 27.76 12.48
C TYR A 6 27.31 28.52 13.73
N ASN A 7 26.34 27.98 14.48
CA ASN A 7 25.99 28.48 15.81
C ASN A 7 26.69 27.63 16.87
N SER A 8 27.72 28.18 17.51
CA SER A 8 28.21 27.74 18.81
C SER A 8 28.37 28.99 19.67
N GLY A 9 27.42 29.21 20.57
CA GLY A 9 27.39 30.41 21.40
C GLY A 9 28.45 30.41 22.48
N LYS A 10 29.08 31.57 22.71
CA LYS A 10 29.15 32.22 24.02
C LYS A 10 29.74 33.62 23.91
N ASP A 11 29.26 34.48 24.80
CA ASP A 11 29.82 35.76 25.27
C ASP A 11 29.45 37.04 24.51
N GLY A 12 28.40 37.68 25.05
CA GLY A 12 28.33 39.12 25.37
C GLY A 12 28.76 40.14 24.32
N ASN A 13 27.81 40.57 23.48
CA ASN A 13 27.70 41.99 23.12
C ASN A 13 26.27 42.30 22.66
N ALA A 14 25.58 43.18 23.37
CA ALA A 14 24.29 43.71 22.98
C ALA A 14 24.49 44.70 21.82
N SER A 15 24.57 44.18 20.59
CA SER A 15 24.31 44.96 19.39
C SER A 15 22.87 44.67 18.99
N ALA A 16 22.02 45.69 19.11
CA ALA A 16 20.68 45.69 18.56
C ALA A 16 20.75 45.63 17.03
N ASN A 17 21.00 44.44 16.49
CA ASN A 17 20.51 44.11 15.17
C ASN A 17 19.02 43.86 15.34
N SER A 18 18.21 44.80 14.86
CA SER A 18 16.88 44.48 14.35
C SER A 18 17.06 43.51 13.17
N ALA A 19 17.46 42.28 13.47
CA ALA A 19 17.31 41.18 12.55
C ALA A 19 15.79 41.04 12.44
N ASP A 20 15.28 41.55 11.33
CA ASP A 20 13.93 41.35 10.86
C ASP A 20 13.49 39.93 11.23
N GLU A 21 12.60 39.79 12.23
CA GLU A 21 12.10 38.49 12.70
C GLU A 21 11.35 37.75 11.56
N SER A 22 11.14 38.43 10.43
CA SER A 22 10.49 38.00 9.18
C SER A 22 11.26 36.96 8.35
N VAL A 23 12.52 36.63 8.67
CA VAL A 23 13.27 35.61 7.89
C VAL A 23 13.76 34.45 8.74
N LYS A 24 12.86 33.84 9.53
CA LYS A 24 13.10 32.45 9.96
C LYS A 24 12.97 31.56 8.72
N GLY A 25 14.07 30.91 8.34
CA GLY A 25 14.05 29.85 7.33
C GLY A 25 13.19 28.66 7.76
N PRO A 26 12.88 27.71 6.85
CA PRO A 26 12.02 26.57 7.13
C PRO A 26 12.49 25.77 8.35
N ASN A 27 11.55 25.31 9.19
CA ASN A 27 11.85 24.51 10.38
C ASN A 27 12.31 23.10 9.99
N LEU A 28 13.62 22.95 9.79
CA LEU A 28 14.23 21.70 9.29
C LEU A 28 13.95 20.49 10.18
N ALA A 29 13.88 20.68 11.50
CA ALA A 29 13.59 19.59 12.43
C ALA A 29 12.18 19.03 12.20
N GLU A 30 11.19 19.91 12.07
CA GLU A 30 9.82 19.52 11.79
C GLU A 30 9.66 18.90 10.40
N ILE A 31 10.27 19.51 9.37
CA ILE A 31 10.20 19.00 8.00
C ILE A 31 10.86 17.62 7.89
N SER A 32 12.03 17.42 8.50
CA SER A 32 12.71 16.11 8.50
C SER A 32 11.86 15.01 9.14
N LYS A 33 11.09 15.35 10.19
CA LYS A 33 10.13 14.45 10.83
C LYS A 33 8.97 14.12 9.87
N LYS A 34 8.34 15.13 9.24
CA LYS A 34 7.28 14.93 8.24
C LYS A 34 7.73 14.03 7.08
N ILE A 35 8.94 14.26 6.56
CA ILE A 35 9.54 13.44 5.50
C ILE A 35 9.72 11.98 5.98
N THR A 36 10.21 11.79 7.20
CA THR A 36 10.42 10.44 7.76
C THR A 36 9.09 9.69 7.92
N GLU A 37 8.07 10.35 8.46
CA GLU A 37 6.74 9.78 8.68
C GLU A 37 6.03 9.46 7.35
N SER A 38 6.02 10.40 6.41
CA SER A 38 5.42 10.19 5.08
C SER A 38 6.12 9.09 4.29
N ASN A 39 7.45 8.98 4.37
CA ASN A 39 8.21 7.89 3.73
C ASN A 39 7.89 6.52 4.37
N ALA A 40 7.69 6.45 5.69
CA ALA A 40 7.28 5.21 6.33
C ALA A 40 5.90 4.74 5.82
N VAL A 41 4.97 5.68 5.58
CA VAL A 41 3.66 5.36 4.96
C VAL A 41 3.85 4.87 3.52
N VAL A 42 4.66 5.55 2.70
CA VAL A 42 4.93 5.13 1.32
C VAL A 42 5.49 3.71 1.26
N LEU A 43 6.43 3.37 2.14
CA LEU A 43 7.01 2.01 2.21
C LEU A 43 5.97 0.96 2.61
N ALA A 44 5.13 1.25 3.61
CA ALA A 44 4.08 0.35 4.04
C ALA A 44 3.02 0.11 2.94
N VAL A 45 2.62 1.17 2.21
CA VAL A 45 1.71 1.04 1.07
C VAL A 45 2.37 0.24 -0.06
N LYS A 46 3.68 0.42 -0.28
CA LYS A 46 4.40 -0.34 -1.31
C LYS A 46 4.40 -1.85 -1.02
N GLU A 47 4.55 -2.24 0.24
CA GLU A 47 4.44 -3.64 0.66
C GLU A 47 3.06 -4.22 0.30
N VAL A 48 1.98 -3.45 0.52
CA VAL A 48 0.62 -3.86 0.15
C VAL A 48 0.44 -3.99 -1.37
N GLU A 49 0.96 -3.05 -2.16
CA GLU A 49 0.95 -3.17 -3.63
C GLU A 49 1.66 -4.44 -4.12
N THR A 50 2.79 -4.79 -3.50
CA THR A 50 3.55 -6.01 -3.84
C THR A 50 2.78 -7.27 -3.48
N LEU A 51 2.12 -7.31 -2.31
CA LEU A 51 1.25 -8.42 -1.95
C LEU A 51 0.08 -8.58 -2.93
N LEU A 52 -0.56 -7.48 -3.36
CA LEU A 52 -1.59 -7.54 -4.40
C LEU A 52 -1.06 -8.07 -5.73
N SER A 53 0.12 -7.62 -6.13
CA SER A 53 0.78 -8.10 -7.35
C SER A 53 1.09 -9.60 -7.27
N SER A 54 1.41 -10.11 -6.08
CA SER A 54 1.62 -11.55 -5.91
C SER A 54 0.35 -12.37 -6.13
N ILE A 55 -0.84 -11.82 -5.90
CA ILE A 55 -2.11 -12.48 -6.26
C ILE A 55 -2.28 -12.55 -7.78
N ASP A 56 -1.87 -11.50 -8.52
CA ASP A 56 -1.86 -11.55 -9.99
C ASP A 56 -0.90 -12.64 -10.50
N GLU A 57 0.25 -12.85 -9.85
CA GLU A 57 1.17 -13.95 -10.18
C GLU A 57 0.55 -15.32 -9.88
N LEU A 58 -0.16 -15.49 -8.75
CA LEU A 58 -0.90 -16.71 -8.45
C LEU A 58 -2.01 -16.98 -9.48
N ALA A 59 -2.69 -15.94 -9.97
CA ALA A 59 -3.73 -16.09 -10.97
C ALA A 59 -3.19 -16.67 -12.30
N LYS A 60 -1.91 -16.40 -12.64
CA LYS A 60 -1.26 -16.98 -13.84
C LYS A 60 -1.00 -18.48 -13.71
N THR A 61 -0.98 -19.03 -12.49
CA THR A 61 -0.71 -20.45 -12.23
C THR A 61 -1.99 -21.29 -12.08
N ILE A 62 -3.17 -20.72 -12.35
CA ILE A 62 -4.43 -21.48 -12.36
C ILE A 62 -4.37 -22.60 -13.40
N GLY A 63 -4.77 -23.81 -12.99
CA GLY A 63 -4.79 -24.99 -13.85
C GLY A 63 -3.38 -25.48 -14.22
N LYS A 64 -2.39 -25.21 -13.36
CA LYS A 64 -0.97 -25.55 -13.59
C LYS A 64 -0.40 -26.45 -12.51
N LYS A 65 0.64 -27.20 -12.89
CA LYS A 65 1.54 -27.93 -11.99
C LYS A 65 2.99 -27.68 -12.37
N ILE A 66 3.91 -28.06 -11.49
CA ILE A 66 5.34 -28.07 -11.79
C ILE A 66 5.69 -29.37 -12.52
N GLU A 67 6.40 -29.24 -13.63
CA GLU A 67 7.02 -30.31 -14.42
C GLU A 67 8.52 -30.01 -14.59
N ALA A 68 9.26 -30.95 -15.17
CA ALA A 68 10.71 -30.82 -15.35
C ALA A 68 11.13 -29.55 -16.12
N ASN A 69 10.27 -29.06 -17.02
CA ASN A 69 10.53 -27.89 -17.87
C ASN A 69 9.74 -26.63 -17.46
N GLY A 70 9.23 -26.57 -16.23
CA GLY A 70 8.47 -25.43 -15.73
C GLY A 70 6.99 -25.75 -15.47
N LEU A 71 6.08 -24.85 -15.86
CA LEU A 71 4.64 -25.03 -15.61
C LEU A 71 3.97 -25.88 -16.69
N GLY A 72 3.51 -27.06 -16.30
CA GLY A 72 2.61 -27.91 -17.09
C GLY A 72 1.15 -27.67 -16.76
N ASN A 73 0.24 -28.33 -17.48
CA ASN A 73 -1.19 -28.22 -17.23
C ASN A 73 -1.66 -29.24 -16.18
N GLU A 74 -2.52 -28.80 -15.27
CA GLU A 74 -3.23 -29.62 -14.29
C GLU A 74 -4.57 -28.93 -13.99
N ALA A 75 -5.58 -29.23 -14.81
CA ALA A 75 -6.86 -28.55 -14.73
C ALA A 75 -7.60 -28.87 -13.43
N ASP A 76 -8.34 -27.90 -12.93
CA ASP A 76 -9.34 -28.06 -11.87
C ASP A 76 -8.78 -28.55 -10.52
N LYS A 77 -7.51 -28.22 -10.24
CA LYS A 77 -6.81 -28.56 -9.00
C LYS A 77 -6.35 -27.33 -8.21
N ASN A 78 -7.20 -26.31 -8.12
CA ASN A 78 -6.79 -24.98 -7.64
C ASN A 78 -7.05 -24.71 -6.14
N THR A 79 -7.56 -25.66 -5.35
CA THR A 79 -7.96 -25.38 -3.96
C THR A 79 -6.82 -24.83 -3.10
N SER A 80 -5.61 -25.41 -3.18
CA SER A 80 -4.45 -24.94 -2.40
C SER A 80 -3.94 -23.58 -2.89
N LEU A 81 -3.95 -23.34 -4.19
CA LEU A 81 -3.64 -22.04 -4.80
C LEU A 81 -4.56 -20.94 -4.26
N LEU A 82 -5.88 -21.20 -4.23
CA LEU A 82 -6.88 -20.27 -3.72
C LEU A 82 -6.77 -20.05 -2.21
N ALA A 83 -6.41 -21.09 -1.44
CA ALA A 83 -6.08 -20.93 -0.02
C ALA A 83 -4.87 -20.00 0.18
N GLY A 84 -3.86 -20.09 -0.69
CA GLY A 84 -2.73 -19.16 -0.73
C GLY A 84 -3.17 -17.72 -1.00
N ALA A 85 -4.00 -17.50 -2.02
CA ALA A 85 -4.54 -16.17 -2.32
C ALA A 85 -5.38 -15.60 -1.17
N TYR A 86 -6.19 -16.42 -0.50
CA TYR A 86 -6.94 -16.05 0.70
C TYR A 86 -6.04 -15.67 1.89
N SER A 87 -4.92 -16.39 2.07
CA SER A 87 -3.93 -16.07 3.10
C SER A 87 -3.30 -14.69 2.84
N ILE A 88 -2.92 -14.42 1.59
CA ILE A 88 -2.36 -13.13 1.18
C ILE A 88 -3.40 -12.01 1.33
N SER A 89 -4.66 -12.24 0.95
CA SER A 89 -5.73 -11.24 1.12
C SER A 89 -5.91 -10.86 2.59
N SER A 90 -5.88 -11.86 3.49
CA SER A 90 -5.94 -11.66 4.93
C SER A 90 -4.72 -10.92 5.47
N LEU A 91 -3.53 -11.20 4.95
CA LEU A 91 -2.30 -10.48 5.29
C LEU A 91 -2.38 -9.01 4.87
N ILE A 92 -2.90 -8.73 3.67
CA ILE A 92 -3.14 -7.36 3.18
C ILE A 92 -4.05 -6.61 4.16
N THR A 93 -5.16 -7.22 4.61
CA THR A 93 -6.06 -6.59 5.59
C THR A 93 -5.30 -6.22 6.87
N LYS A 94 -4.49 -7.14 7.42
CA LYS A 94 -3.68 -6.90 8.63
C LYS A 94 -2.66 -5.77 8.45
N LYS A 95 -2.01 -5.70 7.28
CA LYS A 95 -1.04 -4.64 6.96
C LYS A 95 -1.72 -3.27 6.90
N LEU A 96 -2.87 -3.18 6.24
CA LEU A 96 -3.67 -1.96 6.17
C LEU A 96 -4.19 -1.55 7.56
N GLU A 97 -4.62 -2.50 8.39
CA GLU A 97 -5.00 -2.24 9.79
C GLU A 97 -3.86 -1.68 10.64
N GLY A 98 -2.66 -2.24 10.48
CA GLY A 98 -1.46 -1.72 11.14
C GLY A 98 -1.11 -0.30 10.71
N LEU A 99 -1.37 0.02 9.43
CA LEU A 99 -1.07 1.34 8.86
C LEU A 99 -1.98 2.46 9.39
N ILE A 100 -3.23 2.18 9.77
CA ILE A 100 -4.20 3.19 10.24
C ILE A 100 -3.65 4.06 11.38
N LYS A 101 -2.84 3.48 12.27
CA LYS A 101 -2.29 4.21 13.43
C LYS A 101 -1.28 5.29 13.03
N ASN A 102 -0.60 5.09 11.90
CA ASN A 102 0.53 5.91 11.46
C ASN A 102 0.22 6.66 10.15
N SER A 103 -1.00 6.57 9.63
CA SER A 103 -1.36 7.13 8.33
C SER A 103 -1.64 8.63 8.35
N GLY A 104 -1.74 9.26 9.53
CA GLY A 104 -2.00 10.69 9.67
C GLY A 104 -3.22 11.14 8.86
N GLU A 105 -3.02 12.10 7.97
CA GLU A 105 -4.04 12.65 7.07
C GLU A 105 -4.61 11.61 6.08
N LEU A 106 -3.87 10.54 5.77
CA LEU A 106 -4.25 9.50 4.81
C LEU A 106 -5.15 8.41 5.42
N LYS A 107 -5.66 8.62 6.63
CA LYS A 107 -6.45 7.62 7.36
C LYS A 107 -7.70 7.19 6.56
N THR A 108 -8.36 8.12 5.89
CA THR A 108 -9.56 7.85 5.09
C THR A 108 -9.25 6.89 3.93
N GLU A 109 -8.14 7.12 3.23
CA GLU A 109 -7.67 6.29 2.11
C GLU A 109 -7.27 4.90 2.59
N VAL A 110 -6.59 4.82 3.74
CA VAL A 110 -6.22 3.55 4.37
C VAL A 110 -7.46 2.76 4.79
N GLU A 111 -8.46 3.41 5.39
CA GLU A 111 -9.73 2.78 5.76
C GLU A 111 -10.49 2.26 4.54
N LYS A 112 -10.53 3.03 3.45
CA LYS A 112 -11.14 2.59 2.19
C LYS A 112 -10.45 1.35 1.64
N ALA A 113 -9.12 1.34 1.55
CA ALA A 113 -8.35 0.18 1.10
C ALA A 113 -8.55 -1.03 2.03
N LYS A 114 -8.58 -0.82 3.34
CA LYS A 114 -8.85 -1.87 4.34
C LYS A 114 -10.22 -2.50 4.10
N ASN A 115 -11.26 -1.68 3.94
CA ASN A 115 -12.62 -2.16 3.76
C ASN A 115 -12.75 -2.97 2.46
N ALA A 116 -12.12 -2.52 1.37
CA ALA A 116 -12.05 -3.28 0.12
C ALA A 116 -11.31 -4.62 0.31
N SER A 117 -10.22 -4.64 1.09
CA SER A 117 -9.47 -5.87 1.40
C SER A 117 -10.29 -6.87 2.22
N ALA A 118 -11.05 -6.37 3.20
CA ALA A 118 -11.96 -7.18 4.00
C ALA A 118 -13.12 -7.72 3.15
N ALA A 119 -13.66 -6.91 2.23
CA ALA A 119 -14.70 -7.34 1.29
C ALA A 119 -14.20 -8.48 0.38
N PHE A 120 -13.03 -8.33 -0.23
CA PHE A 120 -12.41 -9.39 -1.05
C PHE A 120 -12.18 -10.68 -0.26
N THR A 121 -11.55 -10.58 0.91
CA THR A 121 -11.33 -11.75 1.79
C THR A 121 -12.64 -12.42 2.20
N ASN A 122 -13.67 -11.63 2.53
CA ASN A 122 -14.98 -12.16 2.86
C ASN A 122 -15.66 -12.83 1.67
N LYS A 123 -15.52 -12.30 0.45
CA LYS A 123 -16.09 -12.89 -0.75
C LYS A 123 -15.49 -14.27 -1.06
N LEU A 124 -14.17 -14.41 -0.92
CA LEU A 124 -13.51 -15.70 -1.05
C LEU A 124 -14.03 -16.69 0.01
N LYS A 125 -14.17 -16.22 1.26
CA LYS A 125 -14.69 -17.02 2.38
C LYS A 125 -16.13 -17.48 2.17
N THR A 126 -17.02 -16.61 1.70
CA THR A 126 -18.43 -16.98 1.47
C THR A 126 -18.61 -17.86 0.23
N SER A 127 -17.66 -17.82 -0.71
CA SER A 127 -17.59 -18.71 -1.88
C SER A 127 -16.90 -20.06 -1.59
N HIS A 128 -16.69 -20.42 -0.33
CA HIS A 128 -15.90 -21.60 0.06
C HIS A 128 -16.44 -22.92 -0.50
N ALA A 129 -17.74 -23.04 -0.78
CA ALA A 129 -18.30 -24.27 -1.34
C ALA A 129 -17.68 -24.62 -2.70
N GLN A 130 -17.35 -23.61 -3.51
CA GLN A 130 -16.69 -23.77 -4.81
C GLN A 130 -15.17 -23.63 -4.71
N LEU A 131 -14.68 -22.66 -3.93
CA LEU A 131 -13.24 -22.33 -3.86
C LEU A 131 -12.47 -23.28 -2.92
N GLY A 132 -13.15 -23.84 -1.92
CA GLY A 132 -12.64 -24.80 -0.95
C GLY A 132 -13.04 -26.24 -1.27
N ALA A 133 -13.26 -26.57 -2.56
CA ALA A 133 -13.77 -27.88 -2.97
C ALA A 133 -12.84 -29.03 -2.52
N ALA A 134 -13.45 -30.15 -2.13
CA ALA A 134 -12.77 -31.34 -1.65
C ALA A 134 -11.81 -31.93 -2.70
N ASN A 135 -10.81 -32.68 -2.26
CA ASN A 135 -9.82 -33.36 -3.12
C ASN A 135 -9.11 -32.41 -4.11
N GLY A 136 -8.94 -31.15 -3.71
CA GLY A 136 -8.33 -30.11 -4.52
C GLY A 136 -9.20 -29.59 -5.67
N GLY A 137 -10.45 -30.03 -5.79
CA GLY A 137 -11.27 -29.91 -7.01
C GLY A 137 -11.83 -28.54 -7.35
N ALA A 138 -11.23 -27.44 -6.89
CA ALA A 138 -11.67 -26.11 -7.31
C ALA A 138 -11.34 -25.90 -8.80
N THR A 139 -12.38 -25.69 -9.61
CA THR A 139 -12.25 -25.63 -11.07
C THR A 139 -11.45 -24.40 -11.51
N ASP A 140 -10.86 -24.48 -12.71
CA ASP A 140 -10.16 -23.34 -13.31
C ASP A 140 -11.10 -22.14 -13.49
N ALA A 141 -12.36 -22.40 -13.86
CA ALA A 141 -13.38 -21.36 -14.02
C ALA A 141 -13.63 -20.61 -12.68
N HIS A 142 -13.87 -21.35 -11.60
CA HIS A 142 -14.11 -20.75 -10.29
C HIS A 142 -12.86 -20.05 -9.73
N ALA A 143 -11.67 -20.58 -9.99
CA ALA A 143 -10.43 -19.92 -9.62
C ALA A 143 -10.25 -18.59 -10.37
N LYS A 144 -10.56 -18.55 -11.67
CA LYS A 144 -10.50 -17.32 -12.47
C LYS A 144 -11.52 -16.29 -12.01
N GLU A 145 -12.75 -16.71 -11.68
CA GLU A 145 -13.80 -15.85 -11.10
C GLU A 145 -13.42 -15.23 -9.75
N ALA A 146 -12.47 -15.86 -9.04
CA ALA A 146 -12.01 -15.41 -7.72
C ALA A 146 -10.81 -14.47 -7.78
N ILE A 147 -9.80 -14.74 -8.62
CA ILE A 147 -8.52 -14.02 -8.57
C ILE A 147 -7.97 -13.52 -9.91
N LEU A 148 -8.58 -13.85 -11.06
CA LEU A 148 -8.11 -13.37 -12.37
C LEU A 148 -8.89 -12.11 -12.79
N LYS A 149 -8.30 -10.92 -12.63
CA LYS A 149 -8.96 -9.63 -12.95
C LYS A 149 -9.50 -9.52 -14.38
N SER A 150 -8.81 -10.15 -15.35
CA SER A 150 -9.23 -10.16 -16.75
C SER A 150 -10.37 -11.14 -17.05
N ASN A 151 -10.83 -11.93 -16.07
CA ASN A 151 -11.92 -12.90 -16.28
C ASN A 151 -13.24 -12.15 -16.50
N PRO A 152 -14.07 -12.56 -17.48
CA PRO A 152 -15.36 -11.92 -17.74
C PRO A 152 -16.36 -12.14 -16.61
N THR A 153 -16.38 -13.33 -16.00
CA THR A 153 -17.22 -13.65 -14.84
C THR A 153 -16.49 -13.31 -13.55
N LYS A 154 -17.10 -12.54 -12.65
CA LYS A 154 -16.42 -11.92 -11.49
C LYS A 154 -17.12 -12.15 -10.15
N ASP A 155 -17.97 -13.17 -10.08
CA ASP A 155 -18.93 -13.38 -9.01
C ASP A 155 -18.35 -14.03 -7.73
N LYS A 156 -17.05 -14.38 -7.72
CA LYS A 156 -16.38 -15.09 -6.58
C LYS A 156 -15.21 -14.35 -5.95
N GLY A 157 -14.94 -13.12 -6.35
CA GLY A 157 -13.90 -12.29 -5.74
C GLY A 157 -13.28 -11.25 -6.65
N VAL A 158 -13.34 -11.45 -7.98
CA VAL A 158 -12.66 -10.52 -8.90
C VAL A 158 -13.23 -9.10 -8.81
N THR A 159 -14.54 -8.93 -8.62
CA THR A 159 -15.13 -7.59 -8.42
C THR A 159 -14.50 -6.88 -7.22
N GLU A 160 -14.46 -7.54 -6.08
CA GLU A 160 -13.87 -7.01 -4.85
C GLU A 160 -12.35 -6.84 -4.95
N LEU A 161 -11.66 -7.72 -5.68
CA LEU A 161 -10.23 -7.61 -5.96
C LEU A 161 -9.91 -6.36 -6.80
N GLU A 162 -10.72 -6.05 -7.82
CA GLU A 162 -10.56 -4.84 -8.62
C GLU A 162 -10.79 -3.56 -7.80
N GLU A 163 -11.78 -3.57 -6.90
CA GLU A 163 -12.03 -2.47 -5.97
C GLU A 163 -10.86 -2.28 -4.99
N LEU A 164 -10.28 -3.37 -4.50
CA LEU A 164 -9.09 -3.36 -3.67
C LEU A 164 -7.89 -2.78 -4.41
N PHE A 165 -7.64 -3.22 -5.65
CA PHE A 165 -6.57 -2.66 -6.49
C PHE A 165 -6.73 -1.15 -6.68
N LYS A 166 -7.92 -0.69 -7.06
CA LYS A 166 -8.22 0.75 -7.23
C LYS A 166 -8.04 1.55 -5.94
N SER A 167 -8.46 0.99 -4.81
CA SER A 167 -8.36 1.66 -3.51
C SER A 167 -6.90 1.77 -3.04
N VAL A 168 -6.10 0.72 -3.26
CA VAL A 168 -4.65 0.75 -2.95
C VAL A 168 -3.89 1.66 -3.90
N GLU A 169 -4.24 1.71 -5.19
CA GLU A 169 -3.66 2.65 -6.16
C GLU A 169 -3.91 4.11 -5.74
N GLY A 170 -5.15 4.42 -5.33
CA GLY A 170 -5.50 5.75 -4.80
C GLY A 170 -4.70 6.10 -3.54
N LEU A 171 -4.59 5.15 -2.60
CA LEU A 171 -3.77 5.31 -1.38
C LEU A 171 -2.29 5.51 -1.71
N ALA A 172 -1.73 4.76 -2.66
CA ALA A 172 -0.33 4.88 -3.08
C ALA A 172 -0.04 6.23 -3.72
N LYS A 173 -0.98 6.75 -4.52
CA LYS A 173 -0.88 8.09 -5.10
C LYS A 173 -0.88 9.16 -3.99
N ALA A 174 -1.84 9.10 -3.07
CA ALA A 174 -1.93 10.06 -1.97
C ALA A 174 -0.71 10.01 -1.04
N ALA A 175 -0.17 8.83 -0.73
CA ALA A 175 1.06 8.68 0.04
C ALA A 175 2.28 9.29 -0.65
N LYS A 176 2.42 9.11 -1.97
CA LYS A 176 3.49 9.74 -2.77
C LYS A 176 3.35 11.26 -2.80
N GLU A 177 2.13 11.77 -2.93
CA GLU A 177 1.86 13.21 -2.91
C GLU A 177 2.20 13.83 -1.54
N ALA A 178 1.80 13.19 -0.44
CA ALA A 178 2.14 13.63 0.91
C ALA A 178 3.67 13.68 1.12
N SER A 179 4.39 12.62 0.73
CA SER A 179 5.86 12.58 0.80
C SER A 179 6.50 13.68 -0.08
N ALA A 180 6.01 13.86 -1.31
CA ALA A 180 6.51 14.92 -2.20
C ALA A 180 6.27 16.32 -1.63
N ASN A 181 5.13 16.55 -0.98
CA ASN A 181 4.82 17.83 -0.33
C ASN A 181 5.75 18.09 0.86
N SER A 182 5.98 17.10 1.72
CA SER A 182 6.95 17.22 2.83
C SER A 182 8.36 17.54 2.33
N VAL A 183 8.78 16.98 1.18
CA VAL A 183 10.07 17.31 0.57
C VAL A 183 10.10 18.74 0.01
N LYS A 184 9.01 19.19 -0.63
CA LYS A 184 8.93 20.55 -1.18
C LYS A 184 9.06 21.64 -0.10
N GLU A 185 8.57 21.39 1.12
CA GLU A 185 8.71 22.31 2.25
C GLU A 185 10.17 22.69 2.55
N LEU A 186 11.16 21.87 2.17
CA LEU A 186 12.59 22.21 2.31
C LEU A 186 13.00 23.45 1.50
N THR A 187 12.27 23.77 0.45
CA THR A 187 12.59 24.84 -0.51
C THR A 187 11.53 25.93 -0.58
N SER A 188 10.41 25.76 0.13
CA SER A 188 9.33 26.74 0.19
C SER A 188 9.67 27.83 1.21
N PRO A 189 9.33 29.11 0.92
CA PRO A 189 9.42 30.17 1.91
C PRO A 189 8.51 29.86 3.10
N VAL A 190 8.91 30.28 4.30
CA VAL A 190 8.08 30.13 5.51
C VAL A 190 6.83 30.98 5.33
N VAL A 191 5.66 30.36 5.42
CA VAL A 191 4.40 31.10 5.49
C VAL A 191 4.40 31.81 6.84
N ALA A 192 4.50 33.14 6.83
CA ALA A 192 4.29 33.93 8.03
C ALA A 192 2.82 33.77 8.45
N GLU A 193 2.59 33.35 9.70
CA GLU A 193 1.26 33.31 10.33
C GLU A 193 0.70 34.71 10.59
#